data_AF-A0A967VTN8-F1
#
_entry.id   AF-A0A967VTN8-F1
#
_cell.length_a   1.000
_cell.length_b   1.000
_cell.length_c   1.000
_cell.angle_alpha   90.00
_cell.angle_beta   90.00
_cell.angle_gamma   90.00
#
_symmetry.space_group_name_H-M   'P 1'
#
loop_
_entity.id
_entity.type
_entity.pdbx_description
1 polymer ?
#
loop_
_entity_poly.entity_id
_entity_poly.type
_entity_poly.pdbx_seq_one_letter_code
_entity_poly.pdbx_strand_id
1 'polypeptide(L)'
;MAKLTFHGHSTFSIETDDGTHLVIDPYFEDNPGFDGSVDDIEADFILITHGHFDHVTDVEPLARRTGATIIASFEIASYFEAK
;
A
#
# COMPACT_ATOMS: atom_id res chain seq x y z
N MET A 1 -9.38 7.25 17.49
CA MET A 1 -9.56 7.97 16.24
C MET A 1 -8.45 7.58 15.27
N ALA A 2 -8.78 6.88 14.19
CA ALA A 2 -7.79 6.63 13.14
C ALA A 2 -7.49 7.90 12.33
N LYS A 3 -6.26 8.05 11.85
CA LYS A 3 -5.83 9.09 10.91
C LYS A 3 -5.79 8.52 9.50
N LEU A 4 -6.56 9.08 8.59
CA LEU A 4 -6.53 8.79 7.16
C LEU A 4 -5.71 9.86 6.43
N THR A 5 -4.75 9.44 5.61
CA THR A 5 -4.00 10.32 4.71
C THR A 5 -4.30 9.92 3.26
N PHE A 6 -4.58 10.91 2.42
CA PHE A 6 -4.79 10.73 0.98
C PHE A 6 -3.52 11.17 0.23
N HIS A 7 -2.98 10.29 -0.61
CA HIS A 7 -1.71 10.50 -1.32
C HIS A 7 -1.91 10.74 -2.82
N GLY A 8 -3.14 10.95 -3.28
CA GLY A 8 -3.47 11.06 -4.70
C GLY A 8 -3.99 9.76 -5.30
N HIS A 9 -4.72 9.87 -6.42
CA HIS A 9 -5.39 8.75 -7.11
C HIS A 9 -6.28 7.93 -6.17
N SER A 10 -5.91 6.68 -5.88
CA SER A 10 -6.58 5.79 -4.93
C SER A 10 -5.67 5.35 -3.78
N THR A 11 -4.53 6.03 -3.60
CA THR A 11 -3.51 5.67 -2.61
C THR A 11 -3.82 6.33 -1.27
N PHE A 12 -4.01 5.51 -0.23
CA PHE A 12 -4.30 5.98 1.13
C PHE A 12 -3.40 5.30 2.16
N SER A 13 -3.09 6.02 3.24
CA SER A 13 -2.60 5.41 4.47
C SER A 13 -3.55 5.64 5.63
N ILE A 14 -3.68 4.64 6.50
CA ILE A 14 -4.48 4.69 7.72
C ILE A 14 -3.56 4.33 8.89
N GLU A 15 -3.52 5.20 9.90
CA GLU A 15 -2.86 4.94 11.18
C GLU A 15 -3.94 4.85 12.25
N THR A 16 -4.08 3.69 12.89
CA THR A 16 -5.04 3.45 13.98
C THR A 16 -4.46 3.87 15.33
N ASP A 17 -5.32 4.02 16.36
CA ASP A 17 -4.86 4.47 17.70
C ASP A 17 -3.87 3.52 18.37
N ASP A 18 -3.92 2.24 18.03
CA ASP A 18 -3.00 1.22 18.54
C ASP A 18 -1.68 1.18 17.78
N GLY A 19 -1.49 2.09 16.82
CA GLY A 19 -0.26 2.21 16.03
C GLY A 19 -0.20 1.29 14.81
N THR A 20 -1.31 0.64 14.43
CA THR A 20 -1.34 -0.17 13.19
C THR A 20 -1.36 0.73 11.96
N HIS A 21 -0.48 0.44 11.01
CA HIS A 21 -0.36 1.14 9.73
C HIS A 21 -0.95 0.29 8.60
N LEU A 22 -1.92 0.84 7.88
CA LEU A 22 -2.51 0.23 6.69
C LEU A 22 -2.22 1.11 5.48
N VAL A 23 -1.89 0.50 4.35
CA VAL A 23 -1.79 1.17 3.05
C VAL A 23 -2.78 0.53 2.09
N ILE A 24 -3.56 1.35 1.40
CA ILE A 24 -4.53 0.90 0.39
C ILE A 24 -4.02 1.33 -0.97
N ASP A 25 -3.98 0.38 -1.92
CA ASP A 25 -3.61 0.57 -3.32
C ASP A 25 -2.31 1.38 -3.51
N PRO A 26 -1.14 0.84 -3.11
CA PRO A 26 0.11 1.58 -3.07
C PRO A 26 0.60 1.92 -4.48
N TYR A 27 0.26 3.13 -4.90
CA TYR A 27 0.75 3.81 -6.09
C TYR A 27 1.34 5.16 -5.65
N PHE A 28 2.66 5.20 -5.54
CA PHE A 28 3.47 6.30 -5.01
C PHE A 28 4.47 6.79 -6.05
N GLU A 29 5.39 5.94 -6.55
CA GLU A 29 6.53 6.39 -7.38
C GLU A 29 6.09 7.11 -8.66
N ASP A 30 5.07 6.58 -9.33
CA ASP A 30 4.54 7.11 -10.59
C ASP A 30 3.30 8.01 -10.37
N ASN A 31 2.86 8.22 -9.12
CA ASN A 31 1.63 8.94 -8.81
C ASN A 31 1.86 10.46 -8.83
N PRO A 32 1.26 11.21 -9.77
CA PRO A 32 1.46 12.65 -9.87
C PRO A 32 0.85 13.45 -8.71
N GLY A 33 -0.02 12.82 -7.91
CA GLY A 33 -0.60 13.42 -6.71
C GLY A 33 0.20 13.16 -5.43
N PHE A 34 1.24 12.33 -5.49
CA PHE A 34 2.08 12.02 -4.33
C PHE A 34 3.30 12.95 -4.31
N ASP A 35 3.48 13.65 -3.20
CA ASP A 35 4.62 14.53 -2.95
C ASP A 35 5.39 13.96 -1.75
N GLY A 36 6.23 12.97 -2.00
CA GLY A 36 6.99 12.25 -0.97
C GLY A 36 7.85 11.12 -1.52
N SER A 37 8.49 10.37 -0.63
CA SER A 37 9.19 9.13 -0.96
C SER A 37 8.40 7.93 -0.47
N VAL A 38 8.37 6.86 -1.26
CA VAL A 38 7.79 5.59 -0.81
C VAL A 38 8.54 5.04 0.41
N ASP A 39 9.80 5.43 0.62
CA ASP A 39 10.63 5.05 1.77
C ASP A 39 10.16 5.63 3.10
N ASP A 40 9.35 6.68 3.08
CA ASP A 40 8.78 7.29 4.28
C ASP A 40 7.43 6.66 4.67
N ILE A 41 6.96 5.65 3.93
CA ILE A 41 5.68 5.00 4.15
C ILE A 41 5.84 3.75 5.01
N GLU A 42 5.17 3.75 6.17
CA GLU A 42 5.06 2.57 7.04
C GLU A 42 3.79 1.77 6.71
N ALA A 43 3.89 0.44 6.83
CA ALA A 43 2.78 -0.47 6.59
C ALA A 43 2.95 -1.79 7.36
N ASP A 44 1.95 -2.14 8.17
CA ASP A 44 1.75 -3.49 8.71
C ASP A 44 0.89 -4.33 7.75
N PHE A 45 -0.06 -3.67 7.06
CA PHE A 45 -0.95 -4.30 6.08
C PHE A 45 -1.03 -3.49 4.79
N ILE A 46 -1.00 -4.18 3.66
CA ILE A 46 -1.22 -3.60 2.33
C ILE A 46 -2.51 -4.20 1.76
N LEU A 47 -3.50 -3.36 1.51
CA LEU A 47 -4.81 -3.75 0.99
C LEU A 47 -4.88 -3.39 -0.49
N ILE A 48 -5.17 -4.37 -1.34
CA ILE A 48 -5.22 -4.18 -2.79
C ILE A 48 -6.63 -4.46 -3.29
N THR A 49 -7.23 -3.47 -3.94
CA THR A 49 -8.59 -3.57 -4.47
C THR A 49 -8.66 -4.39 -5.76
N HIS A 50 -7.71 -4.19 -6.67
CA HIS A 50 -7.60 -4.94 -7.93
C HIS A 50 -6.18 -4.80 -8.56
N GLY A 51 -5.90 -5.60 -9.59
CA GLY A 51 -4.55 -5.76 -10.15
C GLY A 51 -4.13 -4.79 -11.26
N HIS A 52 -4.78 -3.64 -11.41
CA HIS A 52 -4.30 -2.63 -12.36
C HIS A 52 -3.04 -1.95 -11.83
N PHE A 53 -2.16 -1.53 -12.74
CA PHE A 53 -0.82 -1.03 -12.39
C PHE A 53 -0.87 0.14 -11.39
N ASP A 54 -1.81 1.06 -11.58
CA ASP A 54 -2.07 2.25 -10.76
C ASP A 54 -2.62 1.94 -9.35
N HIS A 55 -2.72 0.67 -8.98
CA HIS A 55 -3.07 0.19 -7.64
C HIS A 55 -2.01 -0.72 -7.03
N VAL A 56 -1.03 -1.19 -7.82
CA VAL A 56 -0.10 -2.25 -7.39
C VAL A 56 1.38 -1.95 -7.57
N THR A 57 1.74 -0.82 -8.21
CA THR A 57 3.13 -0.46 -8.54
C THR A 57 4.10 -0.65 -7.38
N ASP A 58 3.74 -0.16 -6.19
CA ASP A 58 4.65 -0.11 -5.05
C ASP A 58 4.40 -1.21 -4.01
N VAL A 59 3.52 -2.19 -4.28
CA VAL A 59 3.20 -3.28 -3.34
C VAL A 59 4.45 -4.06 -2.95
N GLU A 60 5.19 -4.54 -3.95
CA GLU A 60 6.34 -5.41 -3.72
C GLU A 60 7.48 -4.72 -2.95
N PRO A 61 7.98 -3.54 -3.36
CA PRO A 61 9.03 -2.86 -2.60
C PRO A 61 8.57 -2.48 -1.19
N LEU A 62 7.33 -2.01 -1.03
CA LEU A 62 6.78 -1.66 0.29
C LEU A 62 6.70 -2.88 1.20
N ALA A 63 6.10 -3.98 0.72
CA ALA A 63 5.96 -5.22 1.50
C ALA A 63 7.31 -5.81 1.91
N ARG A 64 8.31 -5.81 1.00
CA ARG A 64 9.66 -6.31 1.31
C ARG A 64 10.38 -5.46 2.34
N ARG A 65 10.20 -4.13 2.32
CA ARG A 65 10.86 -3.20 3.25
C ARG A 65 10.25 -3.26 4.65
N THR A 66 8.92 -3.24 4.74
CA THR A 66 8.23 -3.15 6.03
C THR A 66 7.88 -4.51 6.63
N GLY A 67 7.85 -5.58 5.82
CA GLY A 67 7.34 -6.88 6.23
C GLY A 67 5.81 -6.95 6.27
N ALA A 68 5.12 -6.00 5.62
CA ALA A 68 3.66 -5.92 5.61
C ALA A 68 3.00 -7.20 5.08
N THR A 69 1.85 -7.54 5.67
CA THR A 69 0.98 -8.58 5.13
C THR A 69 0.13 -8.02 3.98
N ILE A 70 0.18 -8.67 2.82
CA ILE A 70 -0.65 -8.31 1.66
C ILE A 70 -2.03 -8.96 1.81
N ILE A 71 -3.09 -8.14 1.69
CA ILE A 71 -4.50 -8.54 1.73
C ILE A 71 -5.13 -8.17 0.39
N ALA A 72 -5.54 -9.17 -0.38
CA ALA A 72 -6.12 -9.00 -1.72
C ALA A 72 -7.05 -10.17 -2.08
N SER A 73 -7.61 -10.16 -3.31
CA SER A 73 -8.24 -11.35 -3.86
C SER A 73 -7.23 -12.49 -4.04
N PHE A 74 -7.72 -13.73 -4.15
CA PHE A 74 -6.88 -14.92 -4.25
C PHE A 74 -5.83 -14.80 -5.36
N GLU A 75 -6.24 -14.39 -6.56
CA GLU A 75 -5.36 -14.28 -7.72
C GLU A 75 -4.24 -13.25 -7.51
N ILE A 76 -4.54 -12.10 -6.88
CA ILE A 76 -3.55 -11.05 -6.63
C ILE A 76 -2.60 -11.47 -5.52
N ALA A 77 -3.13 -12.03 -4.43
CA ALA A 77 -2.31 -12.54 -3.33
C ALA A 77 -1.33 -13.62 -3.82
N SER A 78 -1.82 -14.59 -4.61
CA SER A 78 -0.97 -15.63 -5.21
C SER A 78 0.07 -15.08 -6.19
N TYR A 79 -0.25 -14.01 -6.94
CA TYR A 79 0.72 -13.34 -7.81
C TYR A 79 1.90 -12.76 -7.00
N PHE A 80 1.63 -12.12 -5.87
CA PHE A 80 2.68 -11.55 -5.01
C PHE A 80 3.40 -12.58 -4.15
N GLU A 81 2.73 -13.66 -3.73
CA GLU A 81 3.36 -14.78 -3.02
C GLU A 81 4.43 -15.48 -3.88
N ALA A 82 4.22 -15.51 -5.21
CA ALA A 82 5.14 -16.16 -6.14
C ALA A 82 6.39 -15.31 -6.50
N LYS A 83 6.53 -14.09 -5.96
CA LYS A 83 7.61 -13.13 -6.26
C LYS A 83 8.75 -13.11 -5.23
#